data_AF-A0A2T4LVS2-F1
#
_entry.id   AF-A0A2T4LVS2-F1
#
_cell.length_a   1.000
_cell.length_b   1.000
_cell.length_c   1.000
_cell.angle_alpha   90.00
_cell.angle_beta   90.00
_cell.angle_gamma   90.00
#
_symmetry.space_group_name_H-M   'P 1'
#
loop_
_entity.id
_entity.type
_entity.pdbx_description
1 polymer ?
#
loop_
_entity_poly.entity_id
_entity_poly.type
_entity_poly.pdbx_seq_one_letter_code
_entity_poly.pdbx_strand_id
1 'polypeptide(L)'
;MNRLIKVLLSIFIIIIIVLIGLFGWKVYAEKNSDNTDIVSFAKLNPLITNETYYVKTQKPTKVEHNKDDNGEAFVTYNYKQDGYNKKGEKKHLDFNGFGEKPLKTDYFLKLDTELGHVQSYEEVAKNKVPKKALNQLQ
;
A
#
# COMPACT_ATOMS: atom_id res chain seq x y z
N MET A 1 28.14 -35.42 -12.77
CA MET A 1 27.52 -34.10 -13.08
C MET A 1 28.54 -33.20 -13.75
N ASN A 2 28.25 -32.71 -14.96
CA ASN A 2 29.19 -31.95 -15.79
C ASN A 2 29.64 -30.65 -15.10
N ARG A 3 30.90 -30.23 -15.28
CA ARG A 3 31.46 -29.02 -14.68
C ARG A 3 30.60 -27.79 -14.97
N LEU A 4 30.06 -27.69 -16.18
CA LEU A 4 29.11 -26.64 -16.59
C LEU A 4 27.82 -26.64 -15.75
N ILE A 5 27.25 -27.82 -15.47
CA ILE A 5 26.03 -27.97 -14.67
C ILE A 5 26.28 -27.50 -13.22
N LYS A 6 27.45 -27.83 -12.65
CA LYS A 6 27.83 -27.36 -11.30
C LYS A 6 27.92 -25.83 -11.22
N VAL A 7 28.50 -25.19 -12.25
CA VAL A 7 28.61 -23.72 -12.32
C VAL A 7 27.24 -23.07 -12.45
N LEU A 8 26.39 -23.57 -13.35
CA LEU A 8 25.02 -23.07 -13.51
C LEU A 8 24.20 -23.20 -12.22
N LEU A 9 24.31 -24.34 -11.54
CA LEU A 9 23.64 -24.57 -10.26
C LEU A 9 24.13 -23.58 -9.19
N SER A 10 25.44 -23.31 -9.13
CA SER A 10 26.00 -22.33 -8.20
C SER A 10 25.48 -20.92 -8.46
N ILE A 11 25.41 -20.49 -9.71
CA ILE A 11 24.87 -19.17 -10.08
C ILE A 11 23.39 -19.08 -9.72
N PHE A 12 22.63 -20.13 -10.02
CA PHE A 12 21.20 -20.19 -9.68
C PHE A 12 20.95 -20.08 -8.18
N ILE A 13 21.76 -20.76 -7.36
CA ILE A 13 21.70 -20.65 -5.89
C ILE A 13 21.99 -19.21 -5.44
N ILE A 14 23.00 -18.55 -6.00
CA ILE A 14 23.32 -17.16 -5.68
C ILE A 14 22.14 -16.23 -6.01
N ILE A 15 21.50 -16.41 -7.16
CA ILE A 15 20.31 -15.62 -7.55
C ILE A 15 19.18 -15.81 -6.55
N ILE A 16 18.91 -17.05 -6.11
CA ILE A 16 17.89 -17.33 -5.10
C ILE A 16 18.23 -16.63 -3.77
N ILE A 17 19.47 -16.68 -3.33
CA ILE A 17 19.91 -16.02 -2.08
C ILE A 17 19.68 -14.51 -2.19
N VAL A 18 20.01 -13.90 -3.33
CA VAL A 18 19.76 -12.46 -3.57
C VAL A 18 18.27 -12.15 -3.51
N LEU A 19 17.42 -12.96 -4.16
CA LEU A 19 15.96 -12.77 -4.14
C LEU A 19 15.38 -12.90 -2.72
N ILE A 20 15.86 -13.85 -1.93
CA ILE A 20 15.46 -14.00 -0.52
C ILE A 20 15.89 -12.77 0.29
N GLY A 21 17.10 -12.26 0.07
CA GLY A 21 17.58 -11.03 0.72
C GLY A 21 16.74 -9.81 0.36
N LEU A 22 16.44 -9.61 -0.93
CA LEU A 22 15.55 -8.55 -1.40
C LEU A 22 14.14 -8.69 -0.82
N PHE A 23 13.60 -9.90 -0.73
CA PHE A 23 12.29 -10.13 -0.15
C PHE A 23 12.28 -9.84 1.37
N GLY A 24 13.29 -10.30 2.10
CA GLY A 24 13.46 -10.00 3.51
C GLY A 24 13.57 -8.50 3.78
N TRP A 25 14.35 -7.79 2.96
CA TRP A 25 14.47 -6.33 3.02
C TRP A 25 13.14 -5.62 2.75
N LYS A 26 12.34 -6.07 1.77
CA LYS A 26 10.98 -5.55 1.52
C LYS A 26 10.09 -5.67 2.75
N VAL A 27 10.02 -6.85 3.36
CA VAL A 27 9.20 -7.10 4.56
C VAL A 27 9.68 -6.26 5.75
N TYR A 28 10.98 -6.10 5.92
CA TYR A 28 11.55 -5.24 6.96
C TYR A 28 11.16 -3.77 6.74
N ALA A 29 11.29 -3.27 5.51
CA ALA A 29 10.98 -1.89 5.17
C ALA A 29 9.48 -1.56 5.35
N GLU A 30 8.57 -2.46 4.97
CA GLU A 30 7.13 -2.28 5.17
C GLU A 30 6.74 -2.16 6.66
N LYS A 31 7.48 -2.82 7.55
CA LYS A 31 7.24 -2.76 9.01
C LYS A 31 7.84 -1.52 9.69
N ASN A 32 8.84 -0.90 9.09
CA ASN A 32 9.58 0.25 9.63
C ASN A 32 9.46 1.46 8.69
N SER A 33 8.32 1.58 8.06
CA SER A 33 7.94 2.60 7.09
C SER A 33 7.78 4.00 7.68
N ASP A 34 7.69 4.10 9.01
CA ASP A 34 7.73 5.35 9.77
C ASP A 34 9.14 5.97 9.79
N ASN A 35 10.18 5.19 9.49
CA ASN A 35 11.55 5.67 9.37
C ASN A 35 11.87 6.08 7.92
N THR A 36 12.13 7.38 7.73
CA THR A 36 12.40 7.98 6.41
C THR A 36 13.64 7.43 5.72
N ASP A 37 14.69 7.06 6.47
CA ASP A 37 15.92 6.52 5.90
C ASP A 37 15.66 5.11 5.37
N ILE A 38 14.98 4.27 6.16
CA ILE A 38 14.60 2.92 5.74
C ILE A 38 13.76 2.97 4.46
N VAL A 39 12.75 3.84 4.42
CA VAL A 39 11.90 4.05 3.24
C VAL A 39 12.74 4.47 2.02
N SER A 40 13.67 5.41 2.20
CA SER A 40 14.51 5.92 1.11
C SER A 40 15.42 4.84 0.51
N PHE A 41 16.06 4.03 1.34
CA PHE A 41 16.87 2.90 0.87
C PHE A 41 16.01 1.76 0.30
N ALA A 42 14.82 1.53 0.85
CA ALA A 42 13.90 0.51 0.38
C ALA A 42 13.47 0.74 -1.07
N LYS A 43 13.35 1.99 -1.51
CA LYS A 43 13.02 2.35 -2.90
C LYS A 43 14.03 1.84 -3.95
N LEU A 44 15.25 1.47 -3.55
CA LEU A 44 16.25 0.86 -4.43
C LEU A 44 15.98 -0.63 -4.71
N ASN A 45 15.14 -1.28 -3.91
CA ASN A 45 14.82 -2.70 -4.06
C ASN A 45 13.80 -2.91 -5.19
N PRO A 46 14.14 -3.65 -6.26
CA PRO A 46 13.24 -3.83 -7.40
C PRO A 46 11.97 -4.64 -7.07
N LEU A 47 11.91 -5.30 -5.91
CA LEU A 47 10.71 -6.01 -5.46
C LEU A 47 9.67 -5.08 -4.80
N ILE A 48 10.05 -3.83 -4.49
CA ILE A 48 9.15 -2.81 -3.96
C ILE A 48 8.51 -2.08 -5.13
N THR A 49 7.19 -2.20 -5.23
CA THR A 49 6.40 -1.64 -6.32
C THR A 49 5.14 -1.00 -5.76
N ASN A 50 4.58 -0.06 -6.52
CA ASN A 50 3.30 0.53 -6.17
C ASN A 50 2.19 -0.50 -6.39
N GLU A 51 1.33 -0.66 -5.37
CA GLU A 51 0.18 -1.54 -5.42
C GLU A 51 -1.10 -0.72 -5.35
N THR A 52 -2.05 -1.02 -6.22
CA THR A 52 -3.36 -0.37 -6.24
C THR A 52 -4.41 -1.23 -5.55
N TYR A 53 -5.15 -0.62 -4.62
CA TYR A 53 -6.28 -1.21 -3.92
C TYR A 53 -7.56 -0.40 -4.14
N TYR A 54 -8.70 -1.05 -4.00
CA TYR A 54 -10.01 -0.43 -4.10
C TYR A 54 -10.77 -0.62 -2.79
N VAL A 55 -11.46 0.43 -2.34
CA VAL A 55 -12.31 0.42 -1.15
C VAL A 55 -13.68 0.99 -1.50
N LYS A 56 -14.68 0.63 -0.70
CA LYS A 56 -15.98 1.31 -0.66
C LYS A 56 -16.00 2.16 0.60
N THR A 57 -16.07 3.48 0.45
CA THR A 57 -15.94 4.42 1.55
C THR A 57 -17.00 4.22 2.62
N GLN A 58 -16.56 4.33 3.87
CA GLN A 58 -17.38 4.22 5.06
C GLN A 58 -17.25 5.49 5.91
N LYS A 59 -17.96 5.55 7.04
CA LYS A 59 -17.75 6.63 8.01
C LYS A 59 -16.30 6.57 8.56
N PRO A 60 -15.68 7.72 8.85
CA PRO A 60 -14.35 7.73 9.45
C PRO A 60 -14.36 6.96 10.77
N THR A 61 -13.29 6.22 11.02
CA THR A 61 -13.10 5.47 12.27
C THR A 61 -12.72 6.39 13.43
N LYS A 62 -12.10 7.54 13.13
CA LYS A 62 -11.73 8.58 14.10
C LYS A 62 -11.74 9.95 13.43
N VAL A 63 -12.13 10.99 14.17
CA VAL A 63 -12.03 12.39 13.77
C VAL A 63 -11.10 13.10 14.75
N GLU A 64 -10.10 13.80 14.23
CA GLU A 64 -9.10 14.51 15.02
C GLU A 64 -9.10 15.99 14.65
N HIS A 65 -9.02 16.84 15.67
CA HIS A 65 -8.90 18.28 15.51
C HIS A 65 -7.45 18.66 15.81
N ASN A 66 -6.73 19.06 14.78
CA ASN A 66 -5.30 19.33 14.81
C ASN A 66 -5.03 20.81 14.55
N LYS A 67 -3.79 21.22 14.81
CA LYS A 67 -3.26 22.52 14.38
C LYS A 67 -1.98 22.29 13.60
N ASP A 68 -1.78 23.04 12.54
CA ASP A 68 -0.52 23.03 11.82
C ASP A 68 0.57 23.81 12.58
N ASP A 69 1.78 23.86 12.04
CA ASP A 69 2.91 24.56 12.64
C ASP A 69 2.67 26.09 12.78
N ASN A 70 1.74 26.64 11.99
CA ASN A 70 1.35 28.05 12.05
C ASN A 70 0.19 28.30 13.03
N GLY A 71 -0.35 27.24 13.65
CA GLY A 71 -1.49 27.30 14.58
C GLY A 71 -2.87 27.29 13.89
N GLU A 72 -2.93 27.11 12.58
CA GLU A 72 -4.17 26.98 11.81
C GLU A 72 -4.84 25.64 12.12
N ALA A 73 -6.12 25.68 12.50
CA ALA A 73 -6.87 24.49 12.86
C ALA A 73 -7.33 23.72 11.62
N PHE A 74 -7.13 22.40 11.62
CA PHE A 74 -7.63 21.51 10.59
C PHE A 74 -8.21 20.22 11.19
N VAL A 75 -9.06 19.55 10.43
CA VAL A 75 -9.68 18.28 10.85
C VAL A 75 -9.12 17.14 10.02
N THR A 76 -8.70 16.07 10.69
CA THR A 76 -8.27 14.82 10.05
C THR A 76 -9.34 13.76 10.24
N TYR A 77 -9.82 13.19 9.14
CA TYR A 77 -10.73 12.05 9.13
C TYR A 77 -9.93 10.77 8.88
N ASN A 78 -9.82 9.92 9.88
CA ASN A 78 -9.04 8.68 9.78
C ASN A 78 -9.93 7.54 9.26
N TYR A 79 -9.39 6.71 8.37
CA TYR A 79 -10.09 5.57 7.78
C TYR A 79 -9.25 4.30 7.92
N LYS A 80 -9.78 3.32 8.66
CA LYS A 80 -9.23 1.95 8.71
C LYS A 80 -10.25 0.98 8.15
N GLN A 81 -9.92 0.34 7.03
CA GLN A 81 -10.82 -0.58 6.34
C GLN A 81 -10.07 -1.57 5.45
N ASP A 82 -10.74 -2.66 5.10
CA ASP A 82 -10.20 -3.62 4.15
C ASP A 82 -10.37 -3.11 2.71
N GLY A 83 -9.31 -3.19 1.93
CA GLY A 83 -9.31 -2.91 0.50
C GLY A 83 -8.87 -4.13 -0.31
N TYR A 84 -9.24 -4.13 -1.59
CA TYR A 84 -8.99 -5.27 -2.47
C TYR A 84 -8.31 -4.82 -3.75
N ASN A 85 -7.22 -5.49 -4.12
CA ASN A 85 -6.51 -5.18 -5.36
C ASN A 85 -7.26 -5.76 -6.58
N LYS A 86 -6.74 -5.52 -7.78
CA LYS A 86 -7.32 -6.02 -9.04
C LYS A 86 -7.56 -7.54 -9.10
N LYS A 87 -6.85 -8.32 -8.28
CA LYS A 87 -7.00 -9.79 -8.19
C LYS A 87 -8.04 -10.21 -7.14
N GLY A 88 -8.57 -9.27 -6.34
CA GLY A 88 -9.44 -9.54 -5.20
C GLY A 88 -8.67 -9.92 -3.93
N GLU A 89 -7.36 -9.68 -3.88
CA GLU A 89 -6.55 -9.95 -2.69
C GLU A 89 -6.72 -8.81 -1.68
N LYS A 90 -6.92 -9.17 -0.41
CA LYS A 90 -7.23 -8.26 0.68
C LYS A 90 -5.98 -7.59 1.24
N LYS A 91 -6.08 -6.31 1.62
CA LYS A 91 -5.12 -5.60 2.45
C LYS A 91 -5.87 -4.70 3.43
N HIS A 92 -5.41 -4.66 4.68
CA HIS A 92 -5.91 -3.68 5.64
C HIS A 92 -5.24 -2.34 5.34
N LEU A 93 -6.04 -1.30 5.11
CA LEU A 93 -5.56 0.02 4.71
C LEU A 93 -5.90 1.03 5.80
N ASP A 94 -4.93 1.88 6.09
CA ASP A 94 -5.04 3.03 6.97
C ASP A 94 -4.71 4.29 6.15
N PHE A 95 -5.62 5.25 6.12
CA PHE A 95 -5.44 6.49 5.36
C PHE A 95 -6.30 7.63 5.91
N ASN A 96 -5.88 8.86 5.56
CA ASN A 96 -6.50 10.08 6.05
C ASN A 96 -7.25 10.84 4.96
N GLY A 97 -8.47 11.26 5.29
CA GLY A 97 -9.21 12.29 4.58
C GLY A 97 -8.92 13.66 5.17
N PHE A 98 -8.62 14.63 4.30
CA PHE A 98 -8.41 16.02 4.68
C PHE A 98 -9.48 16.89 3.99
N GLY A 99 -9.99 17.90 4.70
CA GLY A 99 -10.96 18.86 4.18
C GLY A 99 -11.99 19.28 5.23
N GLU A 100 -12.97 20.09 4.82
CA GLU A 100 -14.04 20.58 5.71
C GLU A 100 -15.02 19.47 6.14
N LYS A 101 -15.10 18.38 5.36
CA LYS A 101 -16.06 17.30 5.53
C LYS A 101 -15.39 15.94 5.31
N PRO A 102 -15.90 14.87 5.96
CA PRO A 102 -15.43 13.53 5.67
C PRO A 102 -15.73 13.14 4.22
N LEU A 103 -15.01 12.15 3.72
CA LEU A 103 -15.30 11.49 2.45
C LEU A 103 -16.77 11.02 2.41
N LYS A 104 -17.41 11.19 1.25
CA LYS A 104 -18.78 10.69 1.03
C LYS A 104 -18.79 9.18 1.26
N THR A 105 -19.79 8.68 1.96
CA THR A 105 -19.96 7.24 2.19
C THR A 105 -20.58 6.54 1.00
N ASP A 106 -20.29 5.25 0.82
CA ASP A 106 -20.77 4.40 -0.26
C ASP A 106 -20.28 4.76 -1.67
N TYR A 107 -19.14 5.44 -1.75
CA TYR A 107 -18.40 5.71 -3.00
C TYR A 107 -17.20 4.77 -3.11
N PHE A 108 -16.61 4.67 -4.30
CA PHE A 108 -15.43 3.86 -4.51
C PHE A 108 -14.20 4.74 -4.64
N LEU A 109 -13.12 4.35 -3.95
CA LEU A 109 -11.82 4.96 -4.13
C LEU A 109 -10.83 3.96 -4.72
N LYS A 110 -9.94 4.45 -5.58
CA LYS A 110 -8.71 3.80 -5.97
C LYS A 110 -7.58 4.36 -5.09
N LEU A 111 -6.91 3.50 -4.34
CA LEU A 111 -5.82 3.83 -3.43
C LEU A 111 -4.52 3.32 -4.04
N ASP A 112 -3.56 4.22 -4.23
CA ASP A 112 -2.22 3.85 -4.65
C ASP A 112 -1.32 3.76 -3.42
N THR A 113 -0.71 2.59 -3.24
CA THR A 113 0.07 2.25 -2.05
C THR A 113 1.52 1.96 -2.40
N GLU A 114 2.43 2.37 -1.53
CA GLU A 114 3.87 2.11 -1.63
C GLU A 114 4.35 1.68 -0.23
N LEU A 115 5.14 0.60 -0.16
CA LEU A 115 5.65 0.07 1.11
C LEU A 115 4.56 -0.21 2.17
N GLY A 116 3.36 -0.58 1.73
CA GLY A 116 2.25 -0.84 2.66
C GLY A 116 1.39 0.38 3.01
N HIS A 117 1.83 1.58 2.65
CA HIS A 117 1.15 2.85 2.99
C HIS A 117 0.40 3.42 1.82
N VAL A 118 -0.76 4.01 2.11
CA VAL A 118 -1.54 4.74 1.12
C VAL A 118 -0.85 6.08 0.84
N GLN A 119 -0.39 6.25 -0.40
CA GLN A 119 0.27 7.48 -0.85
C GLN A 119 -0.74 8.49 -1.39
N SER A 120 -1.77 7.99 -2.06
CA SER A 120 -2.84 8.81 -2.59
C SER A 120 -4.11 7.99 -2.79
N TYR A 121 -5.22 8.69 -2.94
CA TYR A 121 -6.48 8.10 -3.36
C TYR A 121 -7.23 9.02 -4.31
N GLU A 122 -8.02 8.43 -5.20
CA GLU A 122 -8.90 9.13 -6.11
C GLU A 122 -10.28 8.48 -6.11
N GLU A 123 -11.33 9.30 -6.25
CA GLU A 123 -12.70 8.81 -6.42
C GLU A 123 -12.86 8.18 -7.81
N VAL A 124 -13.43 6.98 -7.86
CA VAL A 124 -13.66 6.26 -9.10
C VAL A 124 -15.10 5.77 -9.20
N ALA A 125 -15.63 5.76 -10.42
CA ALA A 125 -16.95 5.17 -10.67
C ALA A 125 -16.92 3.64 -10.45
N LYS A 126 -18.06 3.06 -10.04
CA LYS A 126 -18.21 1.61 -9.80
C LYS A 126 -17.72 0.75 -10.98
N ASN A 127 -17.95 1.19 -12.22
CA ASN A 127 -17.54 0.48 -13.43
C ASN A 127 -16.02 0.51 -13.69
N LYS A 128 -15.27 1.37 -12.99
CA LYS A 128 -13.79 1.41 -13.03
C LYS A 128 -13.17 0.50 -11.99
N VAL A 129 -13.93 0.00 -11.02
CA VAL A 129 -13.47 -0.98 -10.04
C VAL A 129 -13.36 -2.36 -10.71
N PRO A 130 -12.19 -3.04 -10.67
CA PRO A 130 -12.03 -4.37 -11.24
C PRO A 130 -13.06 -5.36 -10.65
N LYS A 131 -13.66 -6.19 -11.50
CA LYS A 131 -14.75 -7.11 -11.12
C LYS A 131 -14.43 -7.96 -9.87
N LYS A 132 -13.19 -8.46 -9.76
CA LYS A 132 -12.77 -9.27 -8.60
C LYS A 132 -12.72 -8.46 -7.30
N ALA A 133 -12.25 -7.21 -7.35
CA ALA A 133 -12.27 -6.31 -6.21
C ALA A 133 -13.72 -5.90 -5.88
N LEU A 134 -14.50 -5.54 -6.91
CA LEU A 134 -15.87 -5.09 -6.74
C LEU A 134 -16.74 -6.14 -6.07
N ASN A 135 -16.57 -7.43 -6.40
CA ASN A 135 -17.29 -8.54 -5.77
C ASN A 135 -17.01 -8.67 -4.26
N GLN A 136 -15.85 -8.22 -3.79
CA GLN A 136 -15.49 -8.23 -2.36
C GLN A 136 -16.00 -6.99 -1.62
N LEU A 137 -16.36 -5.93 -2.37
CA LEU A 137 -16.80 -4.64 -1.85
C LEU A 137 -18.34 -4.48 -1.86
N GLN A 138 -19.09 -5.55 -2.14
CA GLN A 138 -20.56 -5.51 -2.22
C GLN A 138 -21.21 -5.59 -0.86
#